data_AF-A0A1Q7B7T1-F1
#
_entry.id   AF-A0A1Q7B7T1-F1
#
_cell.length_a   1.000
_cell.length_b   1.000
_cell.length_c   1.000
_cell.angle_alpha   90.00
_cell.angle_beta   90.00
_cell.angle_gamma   90.00
#
_symmetry.space_group_name_H-M   'P 1'
#
loop_
_entity.id
_entity.type
_entity.pdbx_description
1 polymer ?
#
loop_
_entity_poly.entity_id
_entity_poly.type
_entity_poly.pdbx_seq_one_letter_code
_entity_poly.pdbx_strand_id
1 'polypeptide(L)'
;MMAEKQTPKARFSTKLPNGDFLGITIWPGKTEPSAEVVTVQIRHPSGNGWETTARIALYRTPDGKYSLLPERPVTKSSEKTEAVAIGATDRD
;
A
#
# COMPACT_ATOMS: atom_id res chain seq x y z
N MET A 1 20.16 7.04 -6.52
CA MET A 1 20.02 5.87 -5.63
C MET A 1 18.69 5.20 -5.92
N MET A 2 18.71 4.00 -6.49
CA MET A 2 17.49 3.20 -6.67
C MET A 2 16.95 2.87 -5.27
N ALA A 3 15.71 3.25 -4.96
CA ALA A 3 15.08 2.86 -3.71
C ALA A 3 14.94 1.33 -3.73
N GLU A 4 15.75 0.64 -2.92
CA GLU A 4 15.56 -0.78 -2.66
C GLU A 4 14.09 -1.00 -2.33
N LYS A 5 13.40 -1.87 -3.09
CA LYS A 5 11.98 -2.17 -2.88
C LYS A 5 11.86 -2.81 -1.50
N GLN A 6 11.63 -2.01 -0.48
CA GLN A 6 11.37 -2.52 0.87
C GLN A 6 10.19 -3.48 0.78
N THR A 7 10.38 -4.69 1.27
CA THR A 7 9.32 -5.68 1.44
C THR A 7 8.63 -5.43 2.78
N PRO A 8 7.31 -5.60 2.85
CA PRO A 8 6.60 -5.48 4.13
C PRO A 8 7.01 -6.63 5.05
N LYS A 9 7.15 -6.34 6.35
CA LYS A 9 7.35 -7.34 7.42
C LYS A 9 6.15 -8.26 7.54
N ALA A 10 4.95 -7.71 7.37
CA ALA A 10 3.70 -8.45 7.39
C ALA A 10 2.61 -7.71 6.62
N ARG A 11 1.62 -8.45 6.14
CA ARG A 11 0.43 -7.91 5.47
C ARG A 11 -0.79 -8.75 5.80
N PHE A 12 -1.88 -8.06 6.15
CA PHE A 12 -3.17 -8.65 6.46
C PHE A 12 -4.26 -7.90 5.70
N SER A 13 -5.33 -8.60 5.34
CA SER A 13 -6.50 -7.99 4.73
C SER A 13 -7.77 -8.77 5.02
N THR A 14 -8.90 -8.06 5.13
CA THR A 14 -10.21 -8.66 5.22
C THR A 14 -11.25 -7.82 4.48
N LYS A 15 -12.31 -8.48 3.99
CA LYS A 15 -13.46 -7.81 3.38
C LYS A 15 -14.41 -7.34 4.48
N LEU A 16 -14.88 -6.10 4.35
CA LEU A 16 -15.85 -5.49 5.26
C LEU A 16 -17.29 -5.76 4.75
N PRO A 17 -18.31 -5.74 5.63
CA PRO A 17 -19.71 -5.99 5.24
C PRO A 17 -20.25 -5.05 4.17
N ASN A 18 -19.74 -3.82 4.09
CA ASN A 18 -20.12 -2.81 3.10
C ASN A 18 -19.45 -3.03 1.72
N GLY A 19 -18.67 -4.10 1.55
CA GLY A 19 -17.96 -4.41 0.31
C GLY A 19 -16.54 -3.84 0.22
N ASP A 20 -16.14 -2.97 1.15
CA ASP A 20 -14.77 -2.44 1.22
C ASP A 20 -13.78 -3.51 1.68
N PHE A 21 -12.49 -3.18 1.57
CA PHE A 21 -11.39 -3.98 2.08
C PHE A 21 -10.57 -3.20 3.10
N LEU A 22 -10.46 -3.75 4.31
CA LEU A 22 -9.50 -3.30 5.31
C LEU A 22 -8.16 -3.98 5.05
N GLY A 23 -7.10 -3.19 4.92
CA GLY A 23 -5.73 -3.66 4.76
C GLY A 23 -4.83 -3.11 5.87
N ILE A 24 -3.99 -3.99 6.42
CA ILE A 24 -2.93 -3.63 7.36
C ILE A 24 -1.60 -4.08 6.76
N THR A 25 -0.64 -3.17 6.67
CA THR A 25 0.72 -3.48 6.19
C THR A 25 1.74 -2.94 7.16
N ILE A 26 2.66 -3.80 7.60
CA ILE A 26 3.76 -3.44 8.50
C ILE A 26 5.03 -3.34 7.68
N TRP A 27 5.67 -2.17 7.70
CA TRP A 27 6.93 -1.90 7.01
C TRP A 27 8.07 -1.74 8.02
N PRO A 28 9.32 -2.07 7.65
CA PRO A 28 10.47 -1.61 8.42
C PRO A 28 10.51 -0.07 8.46
N GLY A 29 10.98 0.50 9.56
CA GLY A 29 11.25 1.93 9.63
C GLY A 29 12.31 2.33 8.60
N LYS A 30 12.16 3.52 8.02
CA LYS A 30 13.09 4.02 7.00
C LYS A 30 14.46 4.38 7.59
N THR A 31 14.44 5.06 8.74
CA THR A 31 15.66 5.51 9.44
C THR A 31 16.15 4.47 10.43
N GLU A 32 15.23 3.79 11.11
CA GLU A 32 15.51 2.75 12.10
C GLU A 32 14.83 1.44 11.67
N PRO A 33 15.57 0.44 11.17
CA PRO A 33 14.98 -0.80 10.65
C PRO A 33 14.27 -1.69 11.70
N SER A 34 14.70 -1.58 12.96
CA SER A 34 14.06 -2.21 14.13
C SER A 34 12.70 -1.59 14.43
N ALA A 35 12.47 -0.33 14.06
CA ALA A 35 11.17 0.30 14.15
C ALA A 35 10.22 -0.20 13.05
N GLU A 36 8.95 0.18 13.17
CA GLU A 36 7.89 -0.27 12.29
C GLU A 36 7.02 0.90 11.83
N VAL A 37 6.62 0.87 10.57
CA VAL A 37 5.56 1.74 10.05
C VAL A 37 4.35 0.88 9.77
N VAL A 38 3.28 1.08 10.54
CA VAL A 38 2.01 0.35 10.37
C VAL A 38 1.08 1.22 9.54
N THR A 39 0.74 0.76 8.35
CA THR A 39 -0.27 1.41 7.51
C THR A 39 -1.57 0.65 7.62
N VAL A 40 -2.65 1.34 7.97
CA VAL A 40 -4.01 0.81 7.93
C VAL A 40 -4.77 1.59 6.87
N GLN A 41 -5.43 0.89 5.96
CA GLN A 41 -6.16 1.50 4.85
C GLN A 41 -7.50 0.79 4.64
N ILE A 42 -8.52 1.56 4.29
CA ILE A 42 -9.77 1.05 3.74
C ILE A 42 -9.77 1.35 2.25
N ARG A 43 -10.07 0.33 1.45
CA ARG A 43 -10.13 0.44 -0.01
C ARG A 43 -11.49 0.02 -0.51
N HIS A 44 -12.11 0.88 -1.30
CA HIS A 44 -13.37 0.61 -1.97
C HIS A 44 -13.10 0.13 -3.40
N PRO A 45 -13.65 -1.01 -3.83
CA PRO A 45 -13.62 -1.38 -5.24
C PRO A 45 -14.55 -0.45 -6.02
N SER A 46 -14.02 0.31 -6.99
CA SER A 46 -14.77 1.29 -7.79
C SER A 46 -14.47 1.10 -9.27
N GLY A 47 -15.47 0.68 -10.04
CA GLY A 47 -15.31 0.35 -11.47
C GLY A 47 -14.24 -0.71 -11.70
N ASN A 48 -13.24 -0.37 -12.52
CA ASN A 48 -12.09 -1.23 -12.83
C ASN A 48 -10.93 -1.07 -11.84
N GLY A 49 -11.12 -0.34 -10.74
CA GLY A 49 -10.04 0.07 -9.85
C GLY A 49 -10.36 -0.06 -8.37
N TRP A 50 -9.41 0.43 -7.58
CA TRP A 50 -9.52 0.52 -6.13
C TRP A 50 -9.27 1.95 -5.70
N GLU A 51 -10.19 2.50 -4.93
CA GLU A 51 -10.06 3.79 -4.28
C GLU A 51 -9.64 3.58 -2.82
N THR A 52 -8.70 4.38 -2.32
CA THR A 52 -8.38 4.37 -0.88
C THR A 52 -9.28 5.41 -0.21
N THR A 53 -10.28 4.94 0.53
CA THR A 53 -11.29 5.80 1.17
C THR A 53 -10.84 6.33 2.52
N ALA A 54 -9.97 5.60 3.21
CA ALA A 54 -9.35 6.03 4.45
C ALA A 54 -7.95 5.44 4.59
N ARG A 55 -7.04 6.18 5.21
CA ARG A 55 -5.70 5.70 5.53
C ARG A 55 -5.18 6.36 6.80
N ILE A 56 -4.58 5.56 7.66
CA ILE A 56 -3.69 6.04 8.72
C ILE A 56 -2.33 5.38 8.61
N ALA A 57 -1.30 6.07 9.07
CA ALA A 57 0.03 5.52 9.20
C ALA A 57 0.53 5.81 10.63
N LEU A 58 1.03 4.77 11.28
CA LEU A 58 1.58 4.84 12.63
C LEU A 58 3.06 4.48 12.55
N TYR A 59 3.87 5.18 13.33
CA TYR A 59 5.23 4.76 13.62
C TYR A 59 5.26 4.11 14.99
N ARG A 60 5.83 2.90 15.05
CA ARG A 60 6.05 2.14 16.27
C ARG A 60 7.55 2.01 16.50
N THR A 61 8.03 2.52 17.63
CA THR A 61 9.42 2.37 18.04
C THR A 61 9.71 0.95 18.52
N PRO A 62 10.98 0.51 18.59
CA PRO A 62 11.32 -0.81 19.13
C PRO A 62 10.92 -1.00 20.60
N ASP A 63 10.89 0.07 21.40
CA ASP A 63 10.40 0.06 22.79
C ASP A 63 8.86 0.07 22.89
N GLY A 64 8.15 0.00 21.75
CA GLY A 64 6.70 -0.22 21.69
C GLY A 64 5.85 1.05 21.83
N LYS A 65 6.44 2.24 21.71
CA LYS A 65 5.69 3.51 21.67
C LYS A 65 5.14 3.75 20.28
N TYR A 66 3.97 4.38 20.22
CA TYR A 66 3.28 4.70 18.98
C TYR A 66 3.17 6.20 18.78
N SER A 67 3.29 6.62 17.52
CA SER A 67 3.03 7.99 17.09
C SER A 67 2.31 7.99 15.75
N LEU A 68 1.41 8.96 15.55
CA LEU A 68 0.76 9.16 14.28
C LEU A 68 1.76 9.79 13.30
N LEU A 69 1.88 9.22 12.11
CA LEU A 69 2.63 9.85 11.03
C LEU A 69 1.73 10.85 10.31
N PRO A 70 2.30 11.95 9.76
CA PRO A 70 1.54 12.90 8.97
C PRO A 70 0.72 12.22 7.88
N GLU A 71 -0.54 12.64 7.75
CA GLU A 71 -1.41 12.14 6.70
C GLU A 71 -0.81 12.51 5.35
N ARG A 72 -0.57 11.51 4.50
CA ARG A 72 -0.21 11.75 3.11
C ARG A 72 -1.49 11.86 2.31
N PRO A 73 -1.67 12.92 1.49
CA PRO A 73 -2.83 13.02 0.62
C PRO A 73 -2.93 11.74 -0.20
N VAL A 74 -4.12 11.14 -0.18
CA VAL A 74 -4.48 10.03 -1.06
C VAL A 74 -4.51 10.57 -2.49
N THR A 75 -3.36 10.58 -3.16
CA THR A 75 -3.33 10.76 -4.60
C THR A 75 -4.15 9.63 -5.21
N LYS A 76 -5.25 9.99 -5.88
CA LYS A 76 -6.01 9.05 -6.71
C LYS A 76 -4.99 8.30 -7.55
N SER A 77 -4.93 6.98 -7.37
CA SER A 77 -4.00 6.11 -8.06
C SER A 77 -4.10 6.43 -9.54
N SER A 78 -3.05 7.04 -10.11
CA SER A 78 -2.91 7.20 -11.54
C SER A 78 -3.13 5.84 -12.17
N GLU A 79 -4.09 5.76 -13.08
CA GLU A 79 -4.30 4.60 -13.95
C GLU A 79 -2.94 4.12 -14.44
N LYS A 80 -2.54 2.92 -14.01
CA LYS A 80 -1.40 2.25 -14.59
C LYS A 80 -1.86 1.84 -15.98
N THR A 81 -1.59 2.66 -16.99
CA THR A 81 -1.67 2.28 -18.39
C THR A 81 -0.75 1.07 -18.57
N GLU A 82 -1.33 -0.12 -18.59
CA GLU A 82 -0.66 -1.31 -19.09
C GLU A 82 -0.34 -1.07 -20.56
N ALA A 83 0.95 -0.89 -20.87
CA ALA A 83 1.42 -1.01 -22.24
C ALA A 83 1.24 -2.48 -22.64
N VAL A 84 0.14 -2.78 -23.34
CA VAL A 84 -0.02 -4.05 -24.04
C VAL A 84 0.99 -4.07 -25.19
N ALA A 85 2.13 -4.73 -24.97
CA ALA A 85 2.98 -5.16 -26.06
C ALA A 85 2.30 -6.36 -26.74
N ILE A 86 1.50 -6.08 -27.78
CA ILE A 86 1.09 -7.13 -28.73
C ILE A 86 2.34 -7.56 -29.50
N GLY A 87 2.81 -8.77 -29.22
CA GLY A 87 3.82 -9.45 -30.03
C GLY A 87 3.24 -9.74 -31.41
N ALA A 88 3.84 -9.15 -32.45
CA ALA A 88 3.66 -9.61 -33.81
C ALA A 88 4.55 -10.84 -34.02
N THR A 89 3.97 -12.02 -33.84
CA THR A 89 4.43 -13.22 -34.54
C THR A 89 3.59 -13.34 -35.80
N ASP A 90 4.21 -13.16 -36.96
CA ASP A 90 3.78 -13.85 -38.16
C ASP A 90 5.01 -14.45 -38.84
N ARG A 91 4.97 -15.78 -38.91
CA ARG A 91 5.75 -16.61 -39.82
C ARG A 91 4.88 -16.80 -41.05
N ASP A 92 5.41 -16.50 -42.23
CA ASP A 92 5.50 -17.42 -43.37
C ASP A 92 6.44 -16.84 -44.43
#